data_AF-F7NH04-F1
#
_entry.id   AF-F7NH04-F1
#
_cell.length_a   1.000
_cell.length_b   1.000
_cell.length_c   1.000
_cell.angle_alpha   90.00
_cell.angle_beta   90.00
_cell.angle_gamma   90.00
#
_symmetry.space_group_name_H-M   'P 1'
#
loop_
_entity.id
_entity.type
_entity.pdbx_description
1 polymer ?
#
loop_
_entity_poly.entity_id
_entity_poly.type
_entity_poly.pdbx_seq_one_letter_code
_entity_poly.pdbx_strand_id
1 'polypeptide(L)'
;MADQCEFQAALLKKLELLEKILINTATQSRFVRRREMTGLRRLLRERAALLNELAALNHDLRGNNDREMPDEFKPVIRVIEVKQGEILALSDQAMQDAVNEHKRIMAELNNVRMMRRLKNGYDQPAGGIARVSRLNLKG
;
A
#
# COMPACT_ATOMS: atom_id res chain seq x y z
N MET A 1 35.68 -5.83 -22.21
CA MET A 1 35.71 -4.38 -21.95
C MET A 1 34.34 -3.74 -22.18
N ALA A 2 33.78 -3.69 -23.39
CA ALA A 2 32.45 -3.09 -23.63
C ALA A 2 31.31 -3.74 -22.81
N ASP A 3 31.22 -5.08 -22.84
CA ASP A 3 30.22 -5.85 -22.09
C ASP A 3 30.30 -5.68 -20.56
N GLN A 4 31.51 -5.44 -20.01
CA GLN A 4 31.69 -5.21 -18.57
C GLN A 4 31.19 -3.82 -18.16
N CYS A 5 31.41 -2.80 -18.99
CA CYS A 5 30.88 -1.46 -18.76
C CYS A 5 29.34 -1.44 -18.83
N GLU A 6 28.75 -2.17 -19.79
CA GLU A 6 27.30 -2.28 -19.91
C GLU A 6 26.67 -3.00 -18.71
N PHE A 7 27.30 -4.09 -18.26
CA PHE A 7 26.85 -4.81 -17.06
C PHE A 7 26.95 -3.95 -15.80
N GLN A 8 28.05 -3.23 -15.61
CA GLN A 8 28.22 -2.30 -14.49
C GLN A 8 27.16 -1.19 -14.53
N ALA A 9 26.91 -0.59 -15.70
CA ALA A 9 25.89 0.43 -15.86
C ALA A 9 24.49 -0.09 -15.52
N ALA A 10 24.17 -1.33 -15.92
CA ALA A 10 22.91 -1.97 -15.57
C ALA A 10 22.77 -2.23 -14.06
N LEU A 11 23.83 -2.66 -13.37
CA LEU A 11 23.81 -2.80 -11.91
C LEU A 11 23.62 -1.46 -11.18
N LEU A 12 24.26 -0.39 -11.65
CA LEU A 12 24.09 0.94 -11.09
C LEU A 12 22.66 1.45 -11.31
N LYS A 13 22.10 1.25 -12.50
CA LYS A 13 20.70 1.57 -12.79
C LYS A 13 19.76 0.79 -11.87
N LYS A 14 20.05 -0.48 -11.60
CA LYS A 14 19.26 -1.31 -10.68
C LYS A 14 19.29 -0.75 -9.25
N LEU A 15 20.46 -0.31 -8.78
CA LEU A 15 20.59 0.34 -7.46
C LEU A 15 19.76 1.63 -7.38
N GLU A 16 19.81 2.48 -8.40
CA GLU A 16 19.04 3.72 -8.45
C GLU A 16 17.53 3.45 -8.40
N LEU A 17 17.05 2.45 -9.15
CA LEU A 17 15.65 2.05 -9.12
C LEU A 17 15.23 1.54 -7.73
N LEU A 18 16.06 0.72 -7.09
CA LEU A 18 15.79 0.23 -5.74
C LEU A 18 15.74 1.36 -4.73
N GLU A 19 16.60 2.38 -4.84
CA GLU A 19 16.58 3.55 -3.97
C GLU A 19 15.30 4.38 -4.14
N LYS A 20 14.85 4.60 -5.39
CA LYS A 20 13.57 5.26 -5.67
C LYS A 20 12.39 4.47 -5.08
N ILE A 21 12.39 3.14 -5.22
CA ILE A 21 11.36 2.27 -4.65
C ILE A 21 11.39 2.32 -3.11
N LEU A 22 12.57 2.35 -2.51
CA LEU A 22 12.74 2.43 -1.06
C LEU A 22 12.14 3.73 -0.50
N ILE A 23 12.50 4.87 -1.08
CA ILE A 23 11.97 6.20 -0.68
C ILE A 23 10.44 6.25 -0.84
N ASN A 24 9.94 5.74 -1.96
CA ASN A 24 8.50 5.65 -2.22
C ASN A 24 7.81 4.80 -1.14
N THR A 25 8.33 3.60 -0.87
CA THR A 25 7.75 2.66 0.12
C THR A 25 7.75 3.26 1.54
N ALA A 26 8.84 3.92 1.95
CA ALA A 26 8.92 4.61 3.24
C ALA A 26 7.86 5.72 3.39
N THR A 27 7.46 6.34 2.29
CA THR A 27 6.43 7.39 2.28
C THR A 27 5.00 6.83 2.36
N GLN A 28 4.77 5.59 1.90
CA GLN A 28 3.43 4.95 1.93
C GLN A 28 2.84 4.90 3.33
N SER A 29 3.61 4.45 4.31
CA SER A 29 3.17 4.38 5.71
C SER A 29 2.72 5.74 6.25
N ARG A 30 3.39 6.82 5.85
CA ARG A 30 3.02 8.19 6.27
C ARG A 30 1.67 8.60 5.68
N PHE A 31 1.46 8.36 4.38
CA PHE A 31 0.19 8.68 3.71
C PHE A 31 -0.97 7.85 4.23
N VAL A 32 -0.74 6.57 4.53
CA VAL A 32 -1.74 5.70 5.15
C VAL A 32 -2.16 6.26 6.50
N ARG A 33 -1.22 6.53 7.41
CA ARG A 33 -1.51 7.05 8.75
C ARG A 33 -2.21 8.41 8.73
N ARG A 34 -1.90 9.25 7.72
CA ARG A 34 -2.54 10.56 7.53
C ARG A 34 -3.83 10.53 6.71
N ARG A 35 -4.23 9.36 6.21
CA ARG A 35 -5.40 9.17 5.33
C ARG A 35 -5.34 9.98 4.03
N GLU A 36 -4.14 10.24 3.53
CA GLU A 36 -3.88 11.03 2.32
C GLU A 36 -4.08 10.18 1.05
N MET A 37 -5.33 9.79 0.77
CA MET A 37 -5.65 8.79 -0.27
C MET A 37 -5.25 9.21 -1.69
N THR A 38 -5.34 10.50 -2.02
CA THR A 38 -4.92 11.01 -3.34
C THR A 38 -3.41 10.88 -3.51
N GLY A 39 -2.65 11.26 -2.48
CA GLY A 39 -1.20 11.09 -2.44
C GLY A 39 -0.82 9.61 -2.53
N LEU A 40 -1.50 8.76 -1.75
CA LEU A 40 -1.25 7.31 -1.75
C LEU A 40 -1.47 6.68 -3.13
N ARG A 41 -2.57 7.03 -3.82
CA ARG A 41 -2.84 6.51 -5.17
C ARG A 41 -1.78 6.92 -6.18
N ARG A 42 -1.35 8.19 -6.16
CA ARG A 42 -0.26 8.68 -7.02
C ARG A 42 1.01 7.89 -6.75
N LEU A 43 1.35 7.75 -5.48
CA LEU A 43 2.58 7.12 -5.03
C LEU A 43 2.63 5.61 -5.37
N LEU A 44 1.49 4.91 -5.30
CA LEU A 44 1.36 3.52 -5.75
C LEU A 44 1.52 3.37 -7.28
N ARG A 45 1.03 4.32 -8.08
CA ARG A 45 1.26 4.32 -9.54
C ARG A 45 2.73 4.53 -9.88
N GLU A 46 3.38 5.48 -9.21
CA GLU A 46 4.82 5.71 -9.35
C GLU A 46 5.62 4.44 -8.99
N ARG A 47 5.26 3.77 -7.88
CA ARG A 47 5.88 2.49 -7.50
C ARG A 47 5.68 1.40 -8.54
N ALA A 48 4.47 1.27 -9.09
CA ALA A 48 4.19 0.27 -10.12
C ALA A 48 5.06 0.49 -11.37
N ALA A 49 5.23 1.74 -11.80
CA ALA A 49 6.13 2.09 -12.90
C ALA A 49 7.59 1.70 -12.60
N LEU A 50 8.10 2.02 -11.41
CA LEU A 50 9.45 1.65 -10.99
C LEU A 50 9.66 0.13 -10.93
N LEU A 51 8.67 -0.61 -10.44
CA LEU A 51 8.72 -2.08 -10.39
C LEU A 51 8.73 -2.70 -11.78
N ASN A 52 7.96 -2.14 -12.72
CA ASN A 52 7.97 -2.58 -14.12
C ASN A 52 9.35 -2.31 -14.77
N GLU A 53 9.94 -1.14 -14.52
CA GLU A 53 11.29 -0.81 -15.02
C GLU A 53 12.35 -1.74 -14.42
N LEU A 54 12.26 -2.03 -13.12
CA LEU A 54 13.15 -2.98 -12.46
C LEU A 54 12.99 -4.41 -13.01
N ALA A 55 11.75 -4.82 -13.33
CA ALA A 55 11.48 -6.13 -13.92
C ALA A 55 12.09 -6.25 -15.33
N ALA A 56 11.94 -5.22 -16.17
CA ALA A 56 12.56 -5.15 -17.48
C ALA A 56 14.10 -5.23 -17.38
N LEU A 57 14.70 -4.43 -16.50
CA LEU A 57 16.14 -4.45 -16.28
C LEU A 57 16.65 -5.81 -15.78
N ASN A 58 15.90 -6.48 -14.90
CA ASN A 58 16.23 -7.83 -14.44
C ASN A 58 16.13 -8.87 -15.56
N HIS A 59 15.18 -8.71 -16.48
CA HIS A 59 15.06 -9.57 -17.65
C HIS A 59 16.28 -9.40 -18.56
N ASP A 60 16.69 -8.16 -18.84
CA ASP A 60 17.87 -7.85 -19.66
C ASP A 60 19.15 -8.41 -19.03
N LEU A 61 19.31 -8.26 -17.71
CA LEU A 61 20.43 -8.84 -16.96
C LEU A 61 20.43 -10.37 -16.99
N ARG A 62 19.26 -11.03 -16.95
CA ARG A 62 19.16 -12.49 -17.01
C ARG A 62 19.36 -13.07 -18.41
N GLY A 63 19.08 -12.32 -19.46
CA GLY A 63 19.33 -12.74 -20.86
C GLY A 63 20.81 -13.01 -21.16
N ASN A 64 21.73 -12.52 -20.30
CA ASN A 64 23.18 -12.66 -20.42
C ASN A 64 23.78 -13.75 -19.50
N ASN A 65 22.94 -14.63 -18.92
CA ASN A 65 23.24 -15.49 -17.75
C ASN A 65 24.23 -16.66 -17.93
N ASP A 66 24.82 -16.89 -19.10
CA ASP A 66 25.84 -17.95 -19.24
C ASP A 66 27.24 -17.53 -18.74
N ARG A 67 27.35 -16.33 -18.15
CA ARG A 67 28.63 -15.80 -17.65
C ARG A 67 28.73 -15.97 -16.15
N GLU A 68 29.78 -16.66 -15.70
CA GLU A 68 30.20 -16.60 -14.30
C GLU A 68 30.35 -15.14 -13.87
N MET A 69 29.70 -14.79 -12.77
CA MET A 69 29.67 -13.43 -12.26
C MET A 69 31.07 -13.02 -11.78
N PRO A 70 31.70 -11.98 -12.35
CA PRO A 70 33.01 -11.53 -11.90
C PRO A 70 33.01 -11.13 -10.42
N ASP A 71 34.07 -11.51 -9.71
CA ASP A 71 34.23 -11.26 -8.27
C ASP A 71 34.14 -9.77 -7.89
N GLU A 72 34.56 -8.89 -8.81
CA GLU A 72 34.50 -7.43 -8.68
C GLU A 72 33.07 -6.88 -8.48
N PHE A 73 32.04 -7.58 -8.96
CA PHE A 73 30.64 -7.15 -8.82
C PHE A 73 29.95 -7.71 -7.58
N LYS A 74 30.55 -8.68 -6.87
CA LYS A 74 29.97 -9.27 -5.65
C LYS A 74 29.59 -8.23 -4.58
N PRO A 75 30.39 -7.18 -4.31
CA PRO A 75 30.00 -6.15 -3.34
C PRO A 75 28.73 -5.41 -3.75
N VAL A 76 28.60 -5.03 -5.02
CA VAL A 76 27.44 -4.31 -5.55
C VAL A 76 26.18 -5.17 -5.47
N ILE A 77 26.29 -6.47 -5.77
CA ILE A 77 25.19 -7.42 -5.67
C ILE A 77 24.72 -7.56 -4.22
N ARG A 78 25.63 -7.64 -3.25
CA ARG A 78 25.24 -7.66 -1.83
C ARG A 78 24.47 -6.41 -1.42
N VAL A 79 24.88 -5.23 -1.89
CA VAL A 79 24.14 -3.97 -1.63
C VAL A 79 22.73 -4.03 -2.24
N ILE A 80 22.60 -4.58 -3.45
CA ILE A 80 21.30 -4.81 -4.10
C ILE A 80 20.42 -5.72 -3.25
N GLU A 81 20.96 -6.85 -2.77
CA GLU A 81 20.23 -7.82 -1.93
C GLU A 81 19.75 -7.19 -0.61
N VAL A 82 20.62 -6.41 0.05
CA VAL A 82 20.27 -5.68 1.27
C VAL A 82 19.11 -4.71 1.01
N LYS A 83 19.19 -3.88 -0.05
CA LYS A 83 18.12 -2.94 -0.40
C LYS A 83 16.81 -3.64 -0.75
N GLN A 84 16.88 -4.79 -1.42
CA GLN A 84 15.69 -5.61 -1.69
C GLN A 84 15.04 -6.09 -0.40
N GLY A 85 15.83 -6.56 0.57
CA GLY A 85 15.35 -6.92 1.91
C GLY A 85 14.68 -5.75 2.63
N GLU A 86 15.28 -4.56 2.60
CA GLU A 86 14.70 -3.34 3.19
C GLU A 86 13.36 -2.96 2.56
N ILE A 87 13.25 -3.02 1.22
CA ILE A 87 12.00 -2.73 0.50
C ILE A 87 10.89 -3.70 0.92
N LEU A 88 11.20 -4.99 1.05
CA LEU A 88 10.23 -6.00 1.49
C LEU A 88 9.76 -5.72 2.92
N ALA A 89 10.69 -5.48 3.85
CA ALA A 89 10.36 -5.17 5.24
C ALA A 89 9.47 -3.92 5.36
N LEU A 90 9.80 -2.85 4.62
CA LEU A 90 8.97 -1.63 4.61
C LEU A 90 7.62 -1.85 3.93
N SER A 91 7.54 -2.70 2.91
CA SER A 91 6.29 -3.04 2.24
C SER A 91 5.34 -3.76 3.19
N ASP A 92 5.86 -4.71 3.97
CA ASP A 92 5.10 -5.44 4.98
C ASP A 92 4.60 -4.47 6.06
N GLN A 93 5.45 -3.57 6.53
CA GLN A 93 5.05 -2.55 7.50
C GLN A 93 3.95 -1.62 6.94
N ALA A 94 4.07 -1.18 5.69
CA ALA A 94 3.06 -0.33 5.04
C ALA A 94 1.71 -1.06 4.90
N MET A 95 1.73 -2.36 4.62
CA MET A 95 0.52 -3.19 4.56
C MET A 95 -0.13 -3.34 5.93
N GLN A 96 0.66 -3.60 6.98
CA GLN A 96 0.15 -3.67 8.36
C GLN A 96 -0.45 -2.32 8.81
N ASP A 97 0.21 -1.21 8.49
CA ASP A 97 -0.32 0.13 8.75
C ASP A 97 -1.67 0.34 8.06
N ALA A 98 -1.82 -0.11 6.81
CA ALA A 98 -3.06 0.03 6.05
C ALA A 98 -4.20 -0.81 6.66
N VAL A 99 -3.90 -2.04 7.07
CA VAL A 99 -4.88 -2.91 7.76
C VAL A 99 -5.33 -2.27 9.08
N ASN A 100 -4.39 -1.73 9.86
CA ASN A 100 -4.69 -1.10 11.13
C ASN A 100 -5.54 0.17 10.95
N GLU A 101 -5.22 0.99 9.95
CA GLU A 101 -5.99 2.20 9.67
C GLU A 101 -7.38 1.88 9.14
N HIS A 102 -7.52 0.86 8.29
CA HIS A 102 -8.84 0.37 7.85
C HIS A 102 -9.72 -0.06 9.03
N LYS A 103 -9.16 -0.80 10.00
CA LYS A 103 -9.88 -1.20 11.22
C LYS A 103 -10.35 0.03 12.03
N ARG A 104 -9.51 1.06 12.16
CA ARG A 104 -9.87 2.31 12.85
C ARG A 104 -11.03 3.03 12.16
N ILE A 105 -10.95 3.19 10.84
CA ILE A 105 -12.01 3.83 10.06
C ILE A 105 -13.34 3.08 10.23
N MET A 106 -13.31 1.74 10.20
CA MET A 106 -14.51 0.94 10.41
C MET A 106 -15.11 1.11 11.81
N ALA A 107 -14.28 1.21 12.85
CA ALA A 107 -14.74 1.49 14.20
C ALA A 107 -15.37 2.89 14.30
N GLU A 108 -14.75 3.92 13.70
CA GLU A 108 -15.29 5.28 13.62
C GLU A 108 -16.65 5.31 12.91
N LEU A 109 -16.77 4.63 11.77
CA LEU A 109 -18.02 4.53 11.02
C LEU A 109 -19.14 3.86 11.82
N ASN A 110 -18.82 2.81 12.57
CA ASN A 110 -19.79 2.13 13.43
C ASN A 110 -20.28 3.05 14.56
N ASN A 111 -19.36 3.81 15.18
CA ASN A 111 -19.73 4.80 16.20
C ASN A 111 -20.65 5.89 15.63
N VAL A 112 -20.33 6.43 14.45
CA VAL A 112 -21.18 7.42 13.77
C VAL A 112 -22.57 6.85 13.46
N ARG A 113 -22.64 5.60 12.97
CA ARG A 113 -23.93 4.92 12.70
C ARG A 113 -24.74 4.72 13.97
N MET A 114 -24.11 4.32 15.06
CA MET A 114 -24.76 4.15 16.37
C MET A 114 -25.31 5.48 16.89
N MET A 115 -24.51 6.55 16.85
CA MET A 115 -24.95 7.89 17.26
C MET A 115 -26.11 8.41 16.42
N ARG A 116 -26.11 8.17 15.10
CA ARG A 116 -27.23 8.51 14.23
C ARG A 116 -28.50 7.73 14.60
N ARG A 117 -28.40 6.44 14.91
CA ARG A 117 -29.54 5.63 15.36
C ARG A 117 -30.11 6.14 16.67
N LEU A 118 -29.26 6.43 17.65
CA LEU A 118 -29.68 7.01 18.93
C LEU A 118 -30.37 8.34 18.70
N LYS A 119 -29.75 9.26 17.96
CA LYS A 119 -30.35 10.56 17.63
C LYS A 119 -31.71 10.41 16.95
N ASN A 120 -31.83 9.56 15.92
CA ASN A 120 -33.10 9.33 15.25
C ASN A 120 -34.17 8.70 16.16
N GLY A 121 -33.76 7.89 17.14
CA GLY A 121 -34.67 7.32 18.15
C GLY A 121 -35.13 8.33 19.19
N TYR A 122 -34.33 9.35 19.49
CA TYR A 122 -34.72 10.47 20.37
C TYR A 122 -35.49 11.57 19.63
N ASP A 123 -35.15 11.83 18.36
CA ASP A 123 -35.84 12.80 17.50
C ASP A 123 -37.19 12.26 16.98
N GLN A 124 -37.46 10.95 17.10
CA GLN A 124 -38.80 10.40 17.00
C GLN A 124 -39.54 10.70 18.31
N PRO A 125 -40.54 11.61 18.34
CA PRO A 125 -41.34 11.79 19.52
C PRO A 125 -42.02 10.46 19.83
N ALA A 126 -41.94 10.02 21.09
CA ALA A 126 -42.86 9.04 21.67
C ALA A 126 -44.29 9.62 21.59
N GLY A 127 -44.92 9.50 20.42
CA GLY A 127 -46.17 10.18 20.11
C GLY A 127 -46.81 9.81 18.77
N GLY A 128 -46.22 8.87 18.03
CA GLY A 128 -46.94 8.18 16.96
C GLY A 128 -47.93 7.20 17.58
N ILE A 129 -49.14 7.67 17.86
CA ILE A 129 -50.32 6.84 18.14
C ILE A 129 -50.37 5.76 17.06
N ALA A 130 -49.97 4.55 17.41
CA ALA A 130 -50.23 3.38 16.59
C ALA A 130 -51.75 3.20 16.55
N ARG A 131 -52.37 3.69 15.47
CA ARG A 131 -53.73 3.32 15.05
C ARG A 131 -53.75 1.81 14.74
N VAL A 132 -53.86 0.99 15.77
CA VAL A 132 -54.23 -0.43 15.75
C VAL A 132 -55.03 -0.59 17.05
N SER A 133 -56.33 -0.86 17.10
CA SER A 133 -57.19 -1.66 16.25
C SER A 133 -58.62 -1.13 16.43
N ARG A 134 -59.45 -1.18 15.38
CA ARG A 134 -60.89 -0.96 15.51
C ARG A 134 -61.46 -2.06 16.41
N LEU A 135 -61.73 -1.74 17.66
CA LEU A 135 -62.61 -2.52 18.51
C LEU A 135 -64.00 -2.50 17.86
N ASN A 136 -64.31 -3.55 17.09
CA ASN A 136 -65.67 -3.93 16.77
C ASN A 136 -66.35 -4.36 18.08
N LEU A 137 -66.93 -3.40 18.80
CA LEU A 137 -67.99 -3.67 19.75
C LEU A 137 -69.29 -3.81 18.94
N LYS A 138 -69.60 -5.06 18.56
CA LYS A 138 -70.98 -5.45 18.27
C LYS A 138 -71.64 -5.75 19.61
N GLY A 139 -72.57 -4.89 20.00
CA GLY A 139 -73.52 -5.05 21.09
C GLY A 139 -74.72 -4.16 20.78
#